data_AF-A0A545UNC8-F1
#
_entry.id   AF-A0A545UNC8-F1
#
_cell.length_a   1.000
_cell.length_b   1.000
_cell.length_c   1.000
_cell.angle_alpha   90.00
_cell.angle_beta   90.00
_cell.angle_gamma   90.00
#
_symmetry.space_group_name_H-M   'P 1'
#
loop_
_entity.id
_entity.type
_entity.pdbx_description
1 polymer ?
#
loop_
_entity_poly.entity_id
_entity_poly.type
_entity_poly.pdbx_seq_one_letter_code
_entity_poly.pdbx_strand_id
1 'polypeptide(L)'
;MAFYYEHGYNHVFPSLERLLQRGLADRHAMRTRGGRERRESVYVGKRYIQTKIELEERNKERLSYRSARLLRRDAQIISLSESSLLGMAAEAMAQGFDPASVMSDLVFSSPGTDVVDVGCDLVNSEVMNSLLNVADVTENGVVSEVVLHRVYDAYATVGAKMLTQRWHEPVARMCAALYTWHIQNDRHMFFRRAILGWPKARKTPAMPQCEADFDEAFDKQYHTTGFRRPLDPEFACDGKDTCNHVHDFLDRNADHQPLLGHLWWALVAGPLDYVRAGEVDAGREEELVQASRLTMAELYSKGLVLEMVWLIAHANHHAWQVNYLFEAAMFGSILDGGTLAGKLDRAEKGGTRQGMRL
;
A
#
# COMPACT_ATOMS: atom_id res chain seq x y z
N MET A 1 3.72 13.98 -9.13
CA MET A 1 4.64 15.14 -8.95
C MET A 1 4.66 15.61 -7.51
N ALA A 2 3.54 16.08 -6.94
CA ALA A 2 3.49 16.43 -5.51
C ALA A 2 3.85 15.24 -4.59
N PHE A 3 3.38 14.03 -4.91
CA PHE A 3 3.85 12.77 -4.30
C PHE A 3 5.38 12.66 -4.20
N TYR A 4 6.12 13.01 -5.25
CA TYR A 4 7.58 12.89 -5.22
C TYR A 4 8.28 13.95 -4.35
N TYR A 5 7.61 15.04 -3.95
CA TYR A 5 8.16 15.96 -2.96
C TYR A 5 8.36 15.28 -1.61
N GLU A 6 7.41 14.43 -1.22
CA GLU A 6 7.46 13.69 0.04
C GLU A 6 8.68 12.77 0.11
N HIS A 7 9.10 12.24 -1.04
CA HIS A 7 10.27 11.36 -1.15
C HIS A 7 11.57 12.11 -1.47
N GLY A 8 11.62 13.43 -1.29
CA GLY A 8 12.84 14.22 -1.44
C GLY A 8 13.34 14.42 -2.88
N TYR A 9 12.52 14.12 -3.90
CA TYR A 9 12.94 14.25 -5.30
C TYR A 9 13.23 15.70 -5.69
N ASN A 10 12.71 16.69 -4.95
CA ASN A 10 13.04 18.10 -5.10
C ASN A 10 14.55 18.38 -4.90
N HIS A 11 15.27 17.51 -4.15
CA HIS A 11 16.71 17.61 -3.97
C HIS A 11 17.51 17.00 -5.14
N VAL A 12 16.90 16.06 -5.88
CA VAL A 12 17.53 15.36 -7.00
C VAL A 12 17.20 16.02 -8.35
N PHE A 13 16.00 16.57 -8.48
CA PHE A 13 15.48 17.17 -9.71
C PHE A 13 15.16 18.66 -9.52
N PRO A 14 16.11 19.58 -9.81
CA PRO A 14 15.92 21.01 -9.64
C PRO A 14 14.73 21.59 -10.42
N SER A 15 14.29 20.91 -11.48
CA SER A 15 13.14 21.32 -12.30
C SER A 15 11.79 20.91 -11.72
N LEU A 16 11.74 20.12 -10.64
CA LEU A 16 10.50 19.54 -10.11
C LEU A 16 9.46 20.61 -9.75
N GLU A 17 9.87 21.67 -9.05
CA GLU A 17 8.99 22.79 -8.68
C GLU A 17 8.42 23.47 -9.91
N ARG A 18 9.28 23.79 -10.89
CA ARG A 18 8.87 24.47 -12.12
C ARG A 18 7.88 23.62 -12.92
N LEU A 19 8.11 22.31 -13.02
CA LEU A 19 7.22 21.39 -13.71
C LEU A 19 5.87 21.27 -13.00
N LEU A 20 5.87 21.24 -11.66
CA LEU A 20 4.65 21.20 -10.87
C LEU A 20 3.81 22.47 -11.09
N GLN A 21 4.42 23.65 -11.01
CA GLN A 21 3.74 24.92 -11.26
C GLN A 21 3.15 25.00 -12.67
N ARG A 22 3.88 24.50 -13.68
CA ARG A 22 3.35 24.40 -15.05
C ARG A 22 2.11 23.50 -15.13
N GLY A 23 2.14 22.34 -14.47
CA GLY A 23 0.99 21.43 -14.45
C GLY A 23 -0.21 21.99 -13.68
N LEU A 24 0.02 22.79 -12.64
CA LEU A 24 -1.03 23.50 -11.90
C LEU A 24 -1.68 24.61 -12.73
N ALA A 25 -0.89 25.32 -13.54
CA ALA A 25 -1.35 26.43 -14.37
C ALA A 25 -1.84 26.02 -15.77
N ASP A 26 -1.82 24.73 -16.11
CA ASP A 26 -2.19 24.23 -17.43
C ASP A 26 -3.68 24.50 -17.74
N ARG A 27 -3.93 25.38 -18.71
CA ARG A 27 -5.28 25.80 -19.11
C ARG A 27 -6.09 24.69 -19.78
N HIS A 28 -5.44 23.76 -20.47
CA HIS A 28 -6.14 22.65 -21.09
C HIS A 28 -6.57 21.65 -20.01
N ALA A 29 -5.66 21.30 -19.11
CA ALA A 29 -5.94 20.38 -18.02
C ALA A 29 -7.00 20.92 -17.03
N MET A 30 -7.03 22.24 -16.76
CA MET A 30 -8.09 22.83 -15.93
C MET A 30 -9.50 22.75 -16.54
N ARG A 31 -9.61 22.50 -17.85
CA ARG A 31 -10.90 22.39 -18.56
C ARG A 31 -11.42 20.96 -18.61
N THR A 32 -10.63 19.96 -18.22
CA THR A 32 -11.11 18.58 -18.14
C THR A 32 -12.04 18.44 -16.94
N ARG A 33 -12.91 17.43 -16.96
CA ARG A 33 -13.80 17.11 -15.84
C ARG A 33 -12.98 16.78 -14.59
N GLY A 34 -13.23 17.48 -13.49
CA GLY A 34 -12.43 17.34 -12.26
C GLY A 34 -11.02 17.95 -12.33
N GLY A 35 -10.68 18.58 -13.47
CA GLY A 35 -9.36 19.12 -13.72
C GLY A 35 -9.01 20.23 -12.75
N ARG A 36 -9.91 21.19 -12.53
CA ARG A 36 -9.72 22.30 -11.59
C ARG A 36 -9.58 21.80 -10.15
N GLU A 37 -10.52 20.98 -9.72
CA GLU A 37 -10.60 20.39 -8.38
C GLU A 37 -9.31 19.64 -8.05
N ARG A 38 -8.81 18.82 -8.99
CA ARG A 38 -7.52 18.15 -8.86
C ARG A 38 -6.37 19.11 -8.57
N ARG A 39 -6.27 20.23 -9.29
CA ARG A 39 -5.14 21.17 -9.13
C ARG A 39 -5.25 21.95 -7.82
N GLU A 40 -6.47 22.35 -7.44
CA GLU A 40 -6.73 23.00 -6.15
C GLU A 40 -6.35 22.07 -4.99
N SER A 41 -6.76 20.80 -5.05
CA SER A 41 -6.40 19.80 -4.04
C SER A 41 -4.92 19.44 -4.04
N VAL A 42 -4.25 19.38 -5.20
CA VAL A 42 -2.78 19.22 -5.25
C VAL A 42 -2.07 20.39 -4.57
N TYR A 43 -2.56 21.62 -4.74
CA TYR A 43 -1.98 22.78 -4.06
C TYR A 43 -2.09 22.67 -2.53
N VAL A 44 -3.25 22.24 -2.02
CA VAL A 44 -3.45 21.98 -0.59
C VAL A 44 -2.54 20.85 -0.10
N GLY A 45 -2.54 19.70 -0.78
CA GLY A 45 -1.69 18.55 -0.41
C GLY A 45 -0.21 18.88 -0.43
N LYS A 46 0.26 19.62 -1.43
CA LYS A 46 1.65 20.10 -1.49
C LYS A 46 2.00 20.93 -0.25
N ARG A 47 1.14 21.90 0.12
CA ARG A 47 1.37 22.74 1.31
C ARG A 47 1.41 21.90 2.58
N TYR A 48 0.52 20.91 2.71
CA TYR A 48 0.54 19.98 3.83
C TYR A 48 1.88 19.23 3.91
N ILE A 49 2.30 18.56 2.84
CA ILE A 49 3.55 17.79 2.78
C ILE A 49 4.77 18.66 3.13
N GLN A 50 4.87 19.85 2.54
CA GLN A 50 5.98 20.76 2.82
C GLN A 50 6.00 21.20 4.28
N THR A 51 4.83 21.52 4.85
CA THR A 51 4.72 21.90 6.26
C THR A 51 5.04 20.72 7.19
N LYS A 52 4.57 19.51 6.85
CA LYS A 52 4.87 18.27 7.57
C LYS A 52 6.38 18.03 7.61
N ILE A 53 7.06 18.06 6.46
CA ILE A 53 8.52 17.88 6.37
C ILE A 53 9.24 18.92 7.23
N GLU A 54 8.84 20.20 7.17
CA GLU A 54 9.44 21.23 8.01
C GLU A 54 9.22 20.97 9.52
N LEU A 55 8.05 20.47 9.90
CA LEU A 55 7.74 20.12 11.29
C LEU A 55 8.54 18.91 11.76
N GLU A 56 8.65 17.87 10.93
CA GLU A 56 9.49 16.70 11.20
C GLU A 56 10.95 17.11 11.39
N GLU A 57 11.53 17.87 10.46
CA GLU A 57 12.93 18.28 10.54
C GLU A 57 13.23 19.13 11.78
N ARG A 58 12.28 19.98 12.22
CA ARG A 58 12.41 20.77 13.45
C ARG A 58 12.32 19.94 14.73
N ASN A 59 11.60 18.82 14.70
CA ASN A 59 11.26 18.08 15.91
C ASN A 59 11.82 16.66 15.99
N LYS A 60 12.40 16.12 14.92
CA LYS A 60 12.81 14.70 14.80
C LYS A 60 13.61 14.18 16.00
N GLU A 61 14.54 14.98 16.54
CA GLU A 61 15.35 14.62 17.72
C GLU A 61 14.53 14.43 19.00
N ARG A 62 13.34 15.03 19.07
CA ARG A 62 12.41 14.95 20.22
C ARG A 62 11.30 13.94 20.01
N LEU A 63 11.19 13.39 18.80
CA LEU A 63 10.10 12.54 18.39
C LEU A 63 10.49 11.05 18.49
N SER A 64 11.77 10.69 18.43
CA SER A 64 12.25 9.31 18.58
C SER A 64 11.55 8.55 19.71
N TYR A 65 11.09 7.33 19.41
CA TYR A 65 10.37 6.44 20.33
C TYR A 65 9.04 6.99 20.86
N ARG A 66 8.44 7.98 20.17
CA ARG A 66 7.11 8.48 20.48
C ARG A 66 6.15 8.12 19.36
N SER A 67 4.94 7.73 19.77
CA SER A 67 3.79 7.57 18.91
C SER A 67 2.66 8.49 19.38
N ALA A 68 1.92 9.05 18.43
CA ALA A 68 0.75 9.88 18.72
C ALA A 68 -0.48 9.00 18.99
N ARG A 69 -1.21 9.29 20.06
CA ARG A 69 -2.56 8.77 20.25
C ARG A 69 -3.50 9.58 19.35
N LEU A 70 -4.25 8.88 18.52
CA LEU A 70 -5.19 9.49 17.58
C LEU A 70 -6.60 8.99 17.88
N LEU A 71 -7.58 9.88 17.81
CA LEU A 71 -8.96 9.45 17.63
C LEU A 71 -9.16 9.00 16.19
N ARG A 72 -10.15 8.14 15.93
CA ARG A 72 -10.43 7.64 14.57
C ARG A 72 -10.62 8.77 13.56
N ARG A 73 -11.28 9.86 13.97
CA ARG A 73 -11.48 11.05 13.12
C ARG A 73 -10.16 11.73 12.76
N ASP A 74 -9.25 11.82 13.71
CA ASP A 74 -7.95 12.46 13.48
C ASP A 74 -7.10 11.58 12.56
N ALA A 75 -7.10 10.26 12.78
CA ALA A 75 -6.45 9.29 11.90
C ALA A 75 -6.99 9.40 10.46
N GLN A 76 -8.32 9.47 10.27
CA GLN A 76 -8.92 9.67 8.96
C GLN A 76 -8.45 10.96 8.26
N ILE A 77 -8.40 12.09 8.99
CA ILE A 77 -7.95 13.38 8.43
C ILE A 77 -6.46 13.33 8.08
N ILE A 78 -5.64 12.75 8.96
CA ILE A 78 -4.20 12.62 8.76
C ILE A 78 -3.94 11.69 7.58
N SER A 79 -4.41 10.44 7.57
CA SER A 79 -4.22 9.50 6.44
C SER A 79 -4.66 10.08 5.10
N LEU A 80 -5.77 10.81 5.08
CA LEU A 80 -6.23 11.52 3.89
C LEU A 80 -5.22 12.57 3.40
N SER A 81 -4.61 13.33 4.32
CA SER A 81 -3.69 14.44 4.01
C SER A 81 -2.25 13.98 3.76
N GLU A 82 -1.84 12.91 4.43
CA GLU A 82 -0.60 12.15 4.20
C GLU A 82 -0.61 11.48 2.83
N SER A 83 -1.80 11.14 2.31
CA SER A 83 -1.95 10.75 0.93
C SER A 83 -1.69 11.96 0.03
N SER A 84 -0.49 12.03 -0.55
CA SER A 84 -0.07 13.02 -1.56
C SER A 84 -0.83 12.92 -2.92
N LEU A 85 -2.03 12.33 -2.84
CA LEU A 85 -2.95 11.88 -3.87
C LEU A 85 -4.31 12.59 -3.76
N LEU A 86 -4.46 13.60 -2.88
CA LEU A 86 -5.66 14.43 -2.75
C LEU A 86 -6.21 14.93 -4.10
N GLY A 87 -5.33 15.22 -5.06
CA GLY A 87 -5.74 15.59 -6.41
C GLY A 87 -6.52 14.52 -7.15
N MET A 88 -6.15 13.24 -6.97
CA MET A 88 -6.84 12.11 -7.58
C MET A 88 -8.22 11.89 -6.94
N ALA A 89 -8.32 12.02 -5.61
CA ALA A 89 -9.61 11.97 -4.93
C ALA A 89 -10.55 13.09 -5.37
N ALA A 90 -10.06 14.33 -5.46
CA ALA A 90 -10.86 15.46 -5.92
C ALA A 90 -11.34 15.27 -7.36
N GLU A 91 -10.47 14.75 -8.24
CA GLU A 91 -10.86 14.40 -9.61
C GLU A 91 -11.93 13.30 -9.64
N ALA A 92 -11.75 12.23 -8.84
CA ALA A 92 -12.71 11.13 -8.76
C ALA A 92 -14.08 11.62 -8.28
N MET A 93 -14.13 12.41 -7.21
CA MET A 93 -15.38 12.98 -6.72
C MET A 93 -16.06 13.88 -7.77
N ALA A 94 -15.30 14.72 -8.48
CA ALA A 94 -15.83 15.55 -9.57
C ALA A 94 -16.30 14.72 -10.80
N GLN A 95 -15.78 13.51 -10.96
CA GLN A 95 -16.25 12.54 -11.94
C GLN A 95 -17.52 11.80 -11.50
N GLY A 96 -17.97 11.99 -10.25
CA GLY A 96 -19.21 11.43 -9.71
C GLY A 96 -19.02 10.17 -8.87
N PHE A 97 -17.78 9.79 -8.56
CA PHE A 97 -17.52 8.70 -7.60
C PHE A 97 -17.91 9.13 -6.19
N ASP A 98 -18.39 8.17 -5.39
CA ASP A 98 -18.88 8.41 -4.04
C ASP A 98 -17.77 8.94 -3.12
N PRO A 99 -17.94 10.13 -2.49
CA PRO A 99 -16.93 10.70 -1.61
C PRO A 99 -16.55 9.83 -0.41
N ALA A 100 -17.48 9.06 0.14
CA ALA A 100 -17.19 8.19 1.29
C ALA A 100 -16.30 7.01 0.89
N SER A 101 -16.56 6.43 -0.27
CA SER A 101 -15.76 5.37 -0.88
C SER A 101 -14.34 5.86 -1.21
N VAL A 102 -14.22 7.03 -1.85
CA VAL A 102 -12.93 7.69 -2.14
C VAL A 102 -12.14 7.97 -0.87
N MET A 103 -12.81 8.44 0.18
CA MET A 103 -12.19 8.68 1.49
C MET A 103 -11.67 7.38 2.11
N SER A 104 -12.48 6.32 2.09
CA SER A 104 -12.07 5.00 2.60
C SER A 104 -10.83 4.48 1.89
N ASP A 105 -10.77 4.59 0.57
CA ASP A 105 -9.64 4.14 -0.23
C ASP A 105 -8.35 4.91 0.11
N LEU A 106 -8.44 6.23 0.25
CA LEU A 106 -7.29 7.06 0.64
C LEU A 106 -6.82 6.75 2.07
N VAL A 107 -7.75 6.57 3.01
CA VAL A 107 -7.40 6.18 4.37
C VAL A 107 -6.71 4.81 4.40
N PHE A 108 -7.13 3.87 3.54
CA PHE A 108 -6.47 2.58 3.37
C PHE A 108 -5.09 2.67 2.68
N SER A 109 -4.81 3.71 1.90
CA SER A 109 -3.54 3.81 1.17
C SER A 109 -2.31 3.90 2.09
N SER A 110 -2.45 4.51 3.28
CA SER A 110 -1.41 4.54 4.31
C SER A 110 -1.12 3.15 4.90
N PRO A 111 -2.09 2.38 5.44
CA PRO A 111 -1.81 1.02 5.93
C PRO A 111 -1.43 0.04 4.83
N GLY A 112 -1.93 0.22 3.60
CA GLY A 112 -1.45 -0.52 2.43
C GLY A 112 0.02 -0.28 2.11
N THR A 113 0.54 0.88 2.53
CA THR A 113 1.95 1.27 2.42
C THR A 113 2.74 0.75 3.62
N ASP A 114 2.26 0.99 4.84
CA ASP A 114 3.03 0.80 6.07
C ASP A 114 3.02 -0.65 6.60
N VAL A 115 2.15 -1.52 6.08
CA VAL A 115 2.08 -2.93 6.51
C VAL A 115 3.41 -3.67 6.35
N VAL A 116 4.24 -3.28 5.38
CA VAL A 116 5.57 -3.86 5.20
C VAL A 116 6.63 -3.20 6.06
N ASP A 117 6.36 -2.03 6.66
CA ASP A 117 7.31 -1.12 7.34
C ASP A 117 7.17 -1.08 8.86
N VAL A 118 6.25 -1.87 9.41
CA VAL A 118 5.95 -1.90 10.85
C VAL A 118 7.20 -1.97 11.73
N GLY A 119 8.20 -2.79 11.40
CA GLY A 119 9.43 -2.89 12.18
C GLY A 119 10.38 -1.70 12.02
N CYS A 120 10.53 -1.16 10.80
CA CYS A 120 11.29 0.07 10.56
C CYS A 120 10.71 1.25 11.35
N ASP A 121 9.38 1.29 11.44
CA ASP A 121 8.67 2.40 12.06
C ASP A 121 8.56 2.29 13.58
N LEU A 122 8.96 1.17 14.18
CA LEU A 122 9.07 1.08 15.64
C LEU A 122 10.13 2.05 16.19
N VAL A 123 11.19 2.29 15.41
CA VAL A 123 12.31 3.16 15.80
C VAL A 123 12.23 4.54 15.16
N ASN A 124 11.56 4.65 14.00
CA ASN A 124 11.31 5.93 13.37
C ASN A 124 10.15 6.63 14.08
N SER A 125 10.34 7.91 14.41
CA SER A 125 9.18 8.71 14.78
C SER A 125 8.56 9.31 13.54
N GLU A 126 7.70 8.52 12.92
CA GLU A 126 6.71 9.06 12.01
C GLU A 126 5.51 9.53 12.83
N VAL A 127 4.91 10.65 12.42
CA VAL A 127 3.72 11.23 13.07
C VAL A 127 2.56 10.21 13.08
N MET A 128 2.55 9.28 12.12
CA MET A 128 1.59 8.20 12.02
C MET A 128 2.19 7.00 11.25
N ASN A 129 2.53 5.90 11.93
CA ASN A 129 2.50 4.57 11.35
C ASN A 129 1.08 4.04 11.47
N SER A 130 0.39 3.89 10.34
CA SER A 130 -1.04 3.54 10.31
C SER A 130 -1.36 2.19 10.97
N LEU A 131 -0.40 1.26 11.09
CA LEU A 131 -0.56 -0.03 11.78
C LEU A 131 -0.30 0.08 13.30
N LEU A 132 0.51 1.03 13.75
CA LEU A 132 0.93 1.16 15.15
C LEU A 132 0.24 2.31 15.91
N ASN A 133 -0.44 3.22 15.22
CA ASN A 133 -1.13 4.36 15.84
C ASN A 133 -2.55 4.08 16.34
N VAL A 134 -3.03 2.86 16.14
CA VAL A 134 -4.27 2.35 16.73
C VAL A 134 -4.18 2.31 18.26
N ALA A 135 -5.32 2.48 18.92
CA ALA A 135 -5.37 2.57 20.38
C ALA A 135 -4.98 1.26 21.08
N ASP A 136 -5.17 0.11 20.42
CA ASP A 136 -4.73 -1.21 20.90
C ASP A 136 -3.23 -1.25 21.23
N VAL A 137 -2.43 -0.43 20.53
CA VAL A 137 -0.98 -0.26 20.75
C VAL A 137 -0.69 0.98 21.58
N THR A 138 -1.24 2.13 21.22
CA THR A 138 -0.80 3.43 21.79
C THR A 138 -1.27 3.69 23.23
N GLU A 139 -2.29 2.97 23.71
CA GLU A 139 -2.74 3.09 25.10
C GLU A 139 -1.77 2.46 26.11
N ASN A 140 -1.18 1.31 25.75
CA ASN A 140 -0.31 0.53 26.63
C ASN A 140 1.18 0.58 26.19
N GLY A 141 1.47 0.99 24.95
CA GLY A 141 2.81 0.98 24.37
C GLY A 141 3.33 -0.42 24.01
N VAL A 142 2.46 -1.42 23.94
CA VAL A 142 2.80 -2.83 23.73
C VAL A 142 2.41 -3.28 22.34
N VAL A 143 3.41 -3.63 21.55
CA VAL A 143 3.22 -4.31 20.26
C VAL A 143 3.33 -5.81 20.50
N SER A 144 2.21 -6.51 20.44
CA SER A 144 2.15 -7.97 20.58
C SER A 144 1.64 -8.62 19.31
N GLU A 145 1.99 -9.90 19.12
CA GLU A 145 1.51 -10.68 17.96
C GLU A 145 -0.03 -10.68 17.86
N VAL A 146 -0.74 -10.80 19.00
CA VAL A 146 -2.21 -10.76 19.03
C VAL A 146 -2.75 -9.41 18.58
N VAL A 147 -2.13 -8.31 19.01
CA VAL A 147 -2.54 -6.97 18.59
C VAL A 147 -2.28 -6.77 17.10
N LEU A 148 -1.09 -7.14 16.61
CA LEU A 148 -0.76 -7.04 15.18
C LEU A 148 -1.73 -7.82 14.30
N HIS A 149 -2.10 -9.04 14.69
CA HIS A 149 -3.11 -9.83 13.96
C HIS A 149 -4.46 -9.11 13.88
N ARG A 150 -4.93 -8.50 14.98
CA ARG A 150 -6.21 -7.77 15.00
C ARG A 150 -6.19 -6.53 14.12
N VAL A 151 -5.10 -5.78 14.17
CA VAL A 151 -4.95 -4.55 13.39
C VAL A 151 -4.79 -4.88 11.91
N TYR A 152 -4.00 -5.91 11.59
CA TYR A 152 -3.91 -6.45 10.24
C TYR A 152 -5.28 -6.88 9.71
N ASP A 153 -6.05 -7.65 10.49
CA ASP A 153 -7.40 -8.08 10.11
C ASP A 153 -8.34 -6.90 9.86
N ALA A 154 -8.28 -5.86 10.70
CA ALA A 154 -9.08 -4.65 10.54
C ALA A 154 -8.76 -3.93 9.23
N TYR A 155 -7.49 -3.82 8.84
CA TYR A 155 -7.13 -3.22 7.56
C TYR A 155 -7.42 -4.12 6.36
N ALA A 156 -7.18 -5.43 6.49
CA ALA A 156 -7.50 -6.41 5.46
C ALA A 156 -8.99 -6.39 5.10
N THR A 157 -9.88 -6.24 6.10
CA THR A 157 -11.33 -6.15 5.88
C THR A 157 -11.75 -4.80 5.30
N VAL A 158 -11.13 -3.69 5.72
CA VAL A 158 -11.37 -2.36 5.13
C VAL A 158 -11.01 -2.31 3.65
N GLY A 159 -9.89 -2.90 3.26
CA GLY A 159 -9.42 -2.91 1.86
C GLY A 159 -10.21 -3.85 0.94
N ALA A 160 -10.99 -4.80 1.48
CA ALA A 160 -11.58 -5.89 0.71
C ALA A 160 -12.52 -5.42 -0.41
N LYS A 161 -13.50 -4.55 -0.09
CA LYS A 161 -14.44 -3.99 -1.09
C LYS A 161 -13.70 -3.22 -2.18
N MET A 162 -12.71 -2.43 -1.80
CA MET A 162 -11.91 -1.63 -2.72
C MET A 162 -11.19 -2.52 -3.73
N LEU A 163 -10.58 -3.62 -3.27
CA LEU A 163 -9.79 -4.51 -4.12
C LEU A 163 -10.62 -5.50 -4.94
N THR A 164 -11.86 -5.79 -4.53
CA THR A 164 -12.69 -6.83 -5.17
C THR A 164 -13.89 -6.29 -5.96
N GLN A 165 -14.62 -5.31 -5.40
CA GLN A 165 -15.86 -4.78 -5.99
C GLN A 165 -15.61 -3.46 -6.72
N ARG A 166 -14.83 -2.57 -6.09
CA ARG A 166 -14.58 -1.19 -6.56
C ARG A 166 -13.21 -1.02 -7.22
N TRP A 167 -12.54 -2.11 -7.61
CA TRP A 167 -11.19 -2.10 -8.18
C TRP A 167 -11.04 -1.16 -9.39
N HIS A 168 -12.13 -0.89 -10.10
CA HIS A 168 -12.16 -0.05 -11.29
C HIS A 168 -12.19 1.45 -10.97
N GLU A 169 -12.41 1.86 -9.72
CA GLU A 169 -12.43 3.26 -9.30
C GLU A 169 -11.01 3.86 -9.27
N PRO A 170 -10.80 5.15 -9.62
CA PRO A 170 -9.46 5.71 -9.76
C PRO A 170 -8.55 5.54 -8.54
N VAL A 171 -9.09 5.72 -7.33
CA VAL A 171 -8.32 5.62 -6.09
C VAL A 171 -8.06 4.16 -5.72
N ALA A 172 -9.05 3.28 -5.88
CA ALA A 172 -8.87 1.83 -5.74
C ALA A 172 -7.73 1.29 -6.64
N ARG A 173 -7.66 1.72 -7.90
CA ARG A 173 -6.55 1.35 -8.81
C ARG A 173 -5.18 1.79 -8.29
N MET A 174 -5.13 2.98 -7.70
CA MET A 174 -3.90 3.49 -7.11
C MET A 174 -3.50 2.65 -5.89
N CYS A 175 -4.44 2.36 -4.98
CA CYS A 175 -4.16 1.53 -3.80
C CYS A 175 -3.77 0.10 -4.21
N ALA A 176 -4.40 -0.46 -5.24
CA ALA A 176 -4.05 -1.77 -5.79
C ALA A 176 -2.57 -1.81 -6.24
N ALA A 177 -2.08 -0.73 -6.85
CA ALA A 177 -0.70 -0.62 -7.32
C ALA A 177 0.35 -0.62 -6.20
N LEU A 178 -0.03 -0.39 -4.93
CA LEU A 178 0.88 -0.50 -3.79
C LEU A 178 1.52 -1.89 -3.71
N TYR A 179 0.76 -2.96 -4.03
CA TYR A 179 1.31 -4.32 -4.03
C TYR A 179 2.43 -4.49 -5.06
N THR A 180 2.19 -4.04 -6.30
CA THR A 180 3.23 -4.06 -7.33
C THR A 180 4.40 -3.15 -6.98
N TRP A 181 4.15 -2.04 -6.28
CA TRP A 181 5.20 -1.13 -5.86
C TRP A 181 6.15 -1.79 -4.85
N HIS A 182 5.61 -2.50 -3.86
CA HIS A 182 6.38 -3.24 -2.87
C HIS A 182 7.31 -4.27 -3.51
N ILE A 183 6.79 -5.04 -4.46
CA ILE A 183 7.56 -6.02 -5.24
C ILE A 183 8.62 -5.31 -6.10
N GLN A 184 8.18 -4.43 -6.99
CA GLN A 184 9.00 -3.95 -8.10
C GLN A 184 10.14 -3.05 -7.65
N ASN A 185 9.87 -2.16 -6.70
CA ASN A 185 10.91 -1.25 -6.22
C ASN A 185 11.75 -1.87 -5.11
N ASP A 186 11.53 -3.17 -4.83
CA ASP A 186 12.17 -3.89 -3.73
C ASP A 186 12.04 -3.04 -2.46
N ARG A 187 10.83 -2.49 -2.30
CA ARG A 187 10.55 -1.48 -1.28
C ARG A 187 10.65 -2.22 0.04
N HIS A 188 11.66 -1.84 0.80
CA HIS A 188 12.00 -2.48 2.07
C HIS A 188 12.23 -4.00 2.00
N MET A 189 12.83 -4.48 0.90
CA MET A 189 13.20 -5.90 0.77
C MET A 189 12.01 -6.85 0.94
N PHE A 190 10.87 -6.50 0.33
CA PHE A 190 9.57 -7.17 0.52
C PHE A 190 9.67 -8.70 0.55
N PHE A 191 10.34 -9.30 -0.44
CA PHE A 191 10.49 -10.74 -0.53
C PHE A 191 11.27 -11.36 0.63
N ARG A 192 12.34 -10.70 1.08
CA ARG A 192 13.15 -11.16 2.21
C ARG A 192 12.41 -11.03 3.53
N ARG A 193 11.66 -9.93 3.71
CA ARG A 193 10.76 -9.78 4.85
C ARG A 193 9.69 -10.86 4.84
N ALA A 194 9.07 -11.11 3.69
CA ALA A 194 8.08 -12.17 3.56
C ALA A 194 8.67 -13.55 3.92
N ILE A 195 9.89 -13.90 3.47
CA ILE A 195 10.60 -15.13 3.91
C ILE A 195 10.76 -15.15 5.44
N LEU A 196 11.30 -14.07 6.02
CA LEU A 196 11.62 -14.00 7.44
C LEU A 196 10.38 -14.12 8.33
N GLY A 197 9.29 -13.47 7.96
CA GLY A 197 8.03 -13.51 8.69
C GLY A 197 7.11 -14.67 8.30
N TRP A 198 7.44 -15.44 7.26
CA TRP A 198 6.62 -16.58 6.82
C TRP A 198 6.27 -17.55 7.94
N PRO A 199 7.17 -17.91 8.90
CA PRO A 199 6.82 -18.79 10.01
C PRO A 199 5.72 -18.25 10.95
N LYS A 200 5.50 -16.92 10.96
CA LYS A 200 4.49 -16.24 11.79
C LYS A 200 3.17 -15.99 11.06
N ALA A 201 3.23 -15.81 9.74
CA ALA A 201 2.04 -15.57 8.93
C ALA A 201 1.11 -16.79 8.88
N ARG A 202 -0.18 -16.53 8.80
CA ARG A 202 -1.21 -17.55 8.58
C ARG A 202 -0.97 -18.28 7.25
N LYS A 203 -1.39 -19.54 7.20
CA LYS A 203 -1.19 -20.45 6.05
C LYS A 203 -2.50 -20.90 5.41
N THR A 204 -3.61 -20.66 6.11
CA THR A 204 -4.95 -21.01 5.66
C THR A 204 -5.65 -19.72 5.26
N PRO A 205 -6.26 -19.66 4.06
CA PRO A 205 -7.05 -18.51 3.62
C PRO A 205 -8.13 -18.12 4.63
N ALA A 206 -8.49 -16.84 4.65
CA ALA A 206 -9.69 -16.39 5.34
C ALA A 206 -10.92 -17.08 4.74
N MET A 207 -11.65 -17.86 5.55
CA MET A 207 -12.87 -18.54 5.16
C MET A 207 -13.95 -18.29 6.23
N PRO A 208 -14.96 -17.45 5.96
CA PRO A 208 -15.13 -16.63 4.74
C PRO A 208 -14.08 -15.52 4.64
N GLN A 209 -13.79 -15.08 3.42
CA GLN A 209 -13.15 -13.77 3.20
C GLN A 209 -14.09 -12.68 3.71
N CYS A 210 -13.55 -11.61 4.27
CA CYS A 210 -14.33 -10.65 5.03
C CYS A 210 -14.12 -9.21 4.58
N GLU A 211 -15.12 -8.39 4.83
CA GLU A 211 -15.09 -6.94 4.62
C GLU A 211 -15.62 -6.21 5.86
N ALA A 212 -15.27 -4.93 5.98
CA ALA A 212 -15.82 -4.00 6.96
C ALA A 212 -15.62 -2.57 6.44
N ASP A 213 -16.48 -1.63 6.85
CA ASP A 213 -16.22 -0.22 6.65
C ASP A 213 -15.29 0.30 7.76
N PHE A 214 -14.55 1.38 7.52
CA PHE A 214 -13.51 1.85 8.44
C PHE A 214 -14.04 2.15 9.85
N ASP A 215 -15.25 2.69 9.95
CA ASP A 215 -15.89 3.03 11.23
C ASP A 215 -16.57 1.85 11.92
N GLU A 216 -16.69 0.71 11.24
CA GLU A 216 -17.04 -0.56 11.85
C GLU A 216 -15.80 -1.28 12.38
N ALA A 217 -14.71 -1.29 11.60
CA ALA A 217 -13.45 -1.93 11.98
C ALA A 217 -12.76 -1.22 13.15
N PHE A 218 -12.94 0.10 13.26
CA PHE A 218 -12.36 0.93 14.32
C PHE A 218 -13.41 1.76 15.06
N ASP A 219 -13.36 1.76 16.39
CA ASP A 219 -14.24 2.59 17.22
C ASP A 219 -13.83 4.07 17.22
N LYS A 220 -14.53 4.93 17.98
CA LYS A 220 -14.23 6.38 18.02
C LYS A 220 -12.86 6.70 18.63
N GLN A 221 -12.39 5.83 19.52
CA GLN A 221 -11.11 5.92 20.20
C GLN A 221 -9.97 5.31 19.36
N TYR A 222 -10.28 4.77 18.19
CA TYR A 222 -9.37 4.10 17.27
C TYR A 222 -8.87 2.73 17.77
N HIS A 223 -9.67 2.05 18.61
CA HIS A 223 -9.48 0.64 18.91
C HIS A 223 -10.05 -0.24 17.81
N THR A 224 -9.43 -1.38 17.56
CA THR A 224 -10.01 -2.45 16.76
C THR A 224 -11.27 -2.97 17.43
N THR A 225 -12.36 -3.11 16.69
CA THR A 225 -13.64 -3.61 17.22
C THR A 225 -13.77 -5.13 17.09
N GLY A 226 -12.98 -5.73 16.20
CA GLY A 226 -13.13 -7.11 15.74
C GLY A 226 -14.34 -7.33 14.82
N PHE A 227 -15.06 -6.27 14.44
CA PHE A 227 -16.17 -6.39 13.51
C PHE A 227 -15.68 -6.79 12.13
N ARG A 228 -16.36 -7.76 11.54
CA ARG A 228 -16.18 -8.20 10.16
C ARG A 228 -17.45 -8.91 9.69
N ARG A 229 -17.80 -8.74 8.43
CA ARG A 229 -18.86 -9.50 7.76
C ARG A 229 -18.27 -10.28 6.60
N PRO A 230 -18.87 -11.41 6.19
CA PRO A 230 -18.47 -12.10 4.97
C PRO A 230 -18.50 -11.13 3.79
N LEU A 231 -17.47 -11.21 2.94
CA LEU A 231 -17.49 -10.60 1.62
C LEU A 231 -18.66 -11.18 0.83
N ASP A 232 -19.30 -10.36 0.00
CA ASP A 232 -20.38 -10.82 -0.86
C ASP A 232 -19.93 -12.06 -1.67
N PRO A 233 -20.71 -13.16 -1.67
CA PRO A 233 -20.34 -14.41 -2.33
C PRO A 233 -19.99 -14.26 -3.82
N GLU A 234 -20.50 -13.24 -4.52
CA GLU A 234 -20.11 -12.95 -5.91
C GLU A 234 -18.64 -12.57 -6.04
N PHE A 235 -18.04 -11.98 -5.00
CA PHE A 235 -16.68 -11.46 -5.00
C PHE A 235 -15.71 -12.29 -4.16
N ALA A 236 -16.21 -13.15 -3.26
CA ALA A 236 -15.41 -14.08 -2.49
C ALA A 236 -14.90 -15.24 -3.37
N CYS A 237 -13.58 -15.43 -3.41
CA CYS A 237 -12.97 -16.54 -4.16
C CYS A 237 -12.83 -17.82 -3.32
N ASP A 238 -12.49 -18.93 -3.96
CA ASP A 238 -12.33 -20.25 -3.31
C ASP A 238 -11.05 -20.41 -2.45
N GLY A 239 -10.26 -19.33 -2.31
CA GLY A 239 -9.09 -19.28 -1.46
C GLY A 239 -7.86 -20.05 -1.98
N LYS A 240 -7.89 -20.55 -3.21
CA LYS A 240 -6.70 -21.18 -3.82
C LYS A 240 -5.70 -20.12 -4.28
N ASP A 241 -4.42 -20.53 -4.39
CA ASP A 241 -3.33 -19.68 -4.90
C ASP A 241 -3.68 -19.08 -6.27
N THR A 242 -4.25 -19.88 -7.17
CA THR A 242 -4.99 -19.43 -8.35
C THR A 242 -6.45 -19.81 -8.16
N CYS A 243 -7.29 -18.83 -7.88
CA CYS A 243 -8.66 -19.07 -7.47
C CYS A 243 -9.62 -19.25 -8.66
N ASN A 244 -10.83 -19.70 -8.37
CA ASN A 244 -11.91 -19.82 -9.35
C ASN A 244 -12.15 -18.55 -10.18
N HIS A 245 -12.11 -17.35 -9.56
CA HIS A 245 -12.32 -16.10 -10.29
C HIS A 245 -11.20 -15.83 -11.29
N VAL A 246 -9.96 -16.18 -10.97
CA VAL A 246 -8.82 -16.02 -11.88
C VAL A 246 -8.90 -17.03 -13.01
N HIS A 247 -9.27 -18.28 -12.74
CA HIS A 247 -9.52 -19.27 -13.79
C HIS A 247 -10.60 -18.78 -14.77
N ASP A 248 -11.77 -18.39 -14.27
CA ASP A 248 -12.86 -17.86 -15.09
C ASP A 248 -12.44 -16.61 -15.87
N PHE A 249 -11.67 -15.72 -15.23
CA PHE A 249 -11.16 -14.50 -15.86
C PHE A 249 -10.19 -14.81 -17.02
N LEU A 250 -9.27 -15.76 -16.82
CA LEU A 250 -8.33 -16.18 -17.84
C LEU A 250 -9.03 -16.90 -19.01
N ASP A 251 -10.03 -17.72 -18.73
CA ASP A 251 -10.81 -18.42 -19.76
C ASP A 251 -11.64 -17.45 -20.61
N ARG A 252 -12.21 -16.41 -20.01
CA ARG A 252 -12.89 -15.33 -20.74
C ARG A 252 -11.95 -14.48 -21.60
N ASN A 253 -10.65 -14.51 -21.30
CA ASN A 253 -9.61 -13.78 -22.01
C ASN A 253 -8.63 -14.74 -22.70
N ALA A 254 -9.12 -15.85 -23.26
CA ALA A 254 -8.31 -16.94 -23.81
C ALA A 254 -7.20 -16.47 -24.78
N ASP A 255 -7.49 -15.49 -25.66
CA ASP A 255 -6.52 -14.95 -26.62
C ASP A 255 -5.31 -14.24 -25.97
N HIS A 256 -5.46 -13.83 -24.71
CA HIS A 256 -4.45 -13.14 -23.91
C HIS A 256 -4.04 -13.92 -22.66
N GLN A 257 -4.58 -15.13 -22.48
CA GLN A 257 -4.35 -15.99 -21.33
C GLN A 257 -2.85 -16.21 -21.04
N PRO A 258 -1.95 -16.44 -22.03
CA PRO A 258 -0.54 -16.62 -21.72
C PRO A 258 0.08 -15.41 -21.01
N LEU A 259 -0.26 -14.20 -21.44
CA LEU A 259 0.29 -12.97 -20.88
C LEU A 259 -0.36 -12.60 -19.54
N LEU A 260 -1.69 -12.72 -19.45
CA LEU A 260 -2.45 -12.48 -18.21
C LEU A 260 -2.09 -13.51 -17.12
N GLY A 261 -1.95 -14.78 -17.50
CA GLY A 261 -1.50 -15.84 -16.60
C GLY A 261 -0.07 -15.65 -16.14
N HIS A 262 0.82 -15.14 -17.00
CA HIS A 262 2.18 -14.80 -16.60
C HIS A 262 2.22 -13.63 -15.61
N LEU A 263 1.34 -12.62 -15.75
CA LEU A 263 1.20 -11.57 -14.75
C LEU A 263 0.74 -12.14 -13.41
N TRP A 264 -0.29 -12.99 -13.40
CA TRP A 264 -0.75 -13.66 -12.18
C TRP A 264 0.36 -14.45 -11.50
N TRP A 265 1.14 -15.21 -12.28
CA TRP A 265 2.29 -15.93 -11.77
C TRP A 265 3.32 -14.99 -11.14
N ALA A 266 3.68 -13.88 -11.80
CA ALA A 266 4.66 -12.93 -11.28
C ALA A 266 4.20 -12.20 -10.01
N LEU A 267 2.88 -12.09 -9.80
CA LEU A 267 2.29 -11.40 -8.65
C LEU A 267 1.89 -12.33 -7.50
N VAL A 268 1.56 -13.59 -7.76
CA VAL A 268 0.99 -14.49 -6.74
C VAL A 268 1.76 -15.80 -6.65
N ALA A 269 1.69 -16.65 -7.69
CA ALA A 269 2.26 -18.00 -7.61
C ALA A 269 3.78 -18.00 -7.42
N GLY A 270 4.51 -17.25 -8.25
CA GLY A 270 5.97 -17.11 -8.18
C GLY A 270 6.47 -16.55 -6.85
N PRO A 271 5.95 -15.40 -6.38
CA PRO A 271 6.22 -14.87 -5.04
C PRO A 271 5.97 -15.87 -3.91
N LEU A 272 4.85 -16.58 -3.97
CA LEU A 272 4.46 -17.50 -2.90
C LEU A 272 5.34 -18.76 -2.89
N ASP A 273 5.69 -19.31 -4.05
CA ASP A 273 6.64 -20.41 -4.18
C ASP A 273 8.03 -20.02 -3.65
N TYR A 274 8.49 -18.81 -3.98
CA TYR A 274 9.75 -18.27 -3.46
C TYR A 274 9.74 -18.16 -1.93
N VAL A 275 8.69 -17.55 -1.36
CA VAL A 275 8.58 -17.38 0.09
C VAL A 275 8.46 -18.72 0.81
N ARG A 276 7.71 -19.69 0.24
CA ARG A 276 7.57 -21.05 0.79
C ARG A 276 8.88 -21.83 0.77
N ALA A 277 9.74 -21.62 -0.24
CA ALA A 277 11.06 -22.24 -0.29
C ALA A 277 11.94 -21.76 0.87
N GLY A 278 11.78 -20.50 1.30
CA GLY A 278 12.45 -19.95 2.47
C GLY A 278 13.95 -19.66 2.28
N GLU A 279 14.43 -19.70 1.03
CA GLU A 279 15.81 -19.44 0.67
C GLU A 279 15.93 -18.11 -0.05
N VAL A 280 16.82 -17.24 0.43
CA VAL A 280 17.07 -15.93 -0.21
C VAL A 280 17.90 -16.14 -1.47
N ASP A 281 17.31 -15.81 -2.63
CA ASP A 281 17.96 -15.87 -3.93
C ASP A 281 17.70 -14.56 -4.70
N ALA A 282 18.75 -13.71 -4.77
CA ALA A 282 18.67 -12.43 -5.45
C ALA A 282 18.40 -12.54 -6.96
N GLY A 283 18.84 -13.63 -7.60
CA GLY A 283 18.55 -13.86 -9.02
C GLY A 283 17.08 -14.16 -9.23
N ARG A 284 16.49 -14.97 -8.34
CA ARG A 284 15.06 -15.25 -8.34
C ARG A 284 14.21 -14.03 -7.99
N GLU A 285 14.63 -13.22 -7.03
CA GLU A 285 14.00 -11.93 -6.71
C GLU A 285 13.95 -11.02 -7.94
N GLU A 286 15.08 -10.84 -8.64
CA GLU A 286 15.15 -10.02 -9.85
C GLU A 286 14.28 -10.59 -10.98
N GLU A 287 14.25 -11.92 -11.16
CA GLU A 287 13.37 -12.57 -12.14
C GLU A 287 11.90 -12.22 -11.90
N LEU A 288 11.42 -12.35 -10.65
CA LEU A 288 10.03 -12.02 -10.28
C LEU A 288 9.73 -10.53 -10.48
N VAL A 289 10.65 -9.66 -10.09
CA VAL A 289 10.53 -8.21 -10.29
C VAL A 289 10.43 -7.86 -11.77
N GLN A 290 11.34 -8.38 -12.60
CA GLN A 290 11.36 -8.08 -14.04
C GLN A 290 10.17 -8.71 -14.76
N ALA A 291 9.79 -9.94 -14.41
CA ALA A 291 8.59 -10.58 -14.97
C ALA A 291 7.35 -9.70 -14.75
N SER A 292 7.15 -9.17 -13.52
CA SER A 292 6.01 -8.28 -13.25
C SER A 292 6.07 -6.98 -14.06
N ARG A 293 7.25 -6.32 -14.14
CA ARG A 293 7.43 -5.04 -14.86
C ARG A 293 7.20 -5.18 -16.36
N LEU A 294 7.85 -6.16 -16.98
CA LEU A 294 7.80 -6.38 -18.42
C LEU A 294 6.40 -6.81 -18.86
N THR A 295 5.77 -7.70 -18.09
CA THR A 295 4.41 -8.17 -18.40
C THR A 295 3.39 -7.03 -18.29
N MET A 296 3.48 -6.19 -17.25
CA MET A 296 2.62 -5.01 -17.12
C MET A 296 2.83 -4.02 -18.28
N ALA A 297 4.08 -3.78 -18.68
CA ALA A 297 4.38 -2.92 -19.83
C ALA A 297 3.82 -3.48 -21.14
N GLU A 298 3.93 -4.80 -21.36
CA GLU A 298 3.38 -5.46 -22.53
C GLU A 298 1.85 -5.41 -22.56
N LEU A 299 1.18 -5.70 -21.43
CA LEU A 299 -0.28 -5.60 -21.29
C LEU A 299 -0.76 -4.17 -21.59
N TYR A 300 -0.06 -3.17 -21.04
CA TYR A 300 -0.36 -1.77 -21.33
C TYR A 300 -0.22 -1.46 -22.82
N SER A 301 0.85 -1.92 -23.47
CA SER A 301 1.07 -1.68 -24.91
C SER A 301 0.01 -2.32 -25.81
N LYS A 302 -0.62 -3.41 -25.35
CA LYS A 302 -1.71 -4.11 -26.03
C LYS A 302 -3.10 -3.54 -25.70
N GLY A 303 -3.17 -2.53 -24.83
CA GLY A 303 -4.43 -1.91 -24.41
C GLY A 303 -5.21 -2.68 -23.32
N LEU A 304 -4.60 -3.71 -22.71
CA LEU A 304 -5.23 -4.59 -21.71
C LEU A 304 -5.17 -3.99 -20.29
N VAL A 305 -5.48 -2.69 -20.19
CA VAL A 305 -5.31 -1.92 -18.95
C VAL A 305 -6.30 -2.35 -17.88
N LEU A 306 -7.55 -2.65 -18.25
CA LEU A 306 -8.57 -3.04 -17.28
C LEU A 306 -8.29 -4.45 -16.74
N GLU A 307 -7.86 -5.36 -17.61
CA GLU A 307 -7.50 -6.73 -17.29
C GLU A 307 -6.29 -6.78 -16.36
N MET A 308 -5.26 -6.01 -16.69
CA MET A 308 -4.06 -5.84 -15.85
C MET A 308 -4.44 -5.30 -14.47
N VAL A 309 -5.25 -4.24 -14.40
CA VAL A 309 -5.67 -3.62 -13.14
C VAL A 309 -6.51 -4.59 -12.29
N TRP A 310 -7.42 -5.33 -12.91
CA TRP A 310 -8.22 -6.34 -12.22
C TRP A 310 -7.32 -7.40 -11.57
N LEU A 311 -6.34 -7.93 -12.31
CA LEU A 311 -5.39 -8.90 -11.78
C LEU A 311 -4.55 -8.34 -10.63
N ILE A 312 -4.08 -7.09 -10.73
CA ILE A 312 -3.31 -6.45 -9.67
C ILE A 312 -4.15 -6.27 -8.40
N ALA A 313 -5.39 -5.79 -8.54
CA ALA A 313 -6.30 -5.61 -7.41
C ALA A 313 -6.62 -6.95 -6.74
N HIS A 314 -6.88 -7.99 -7.55
CA HIS A 314 -7.19 -9.33 -7.02
C HIS A 314 -5.96 -10.00 -6.38
N ALA A 315 -4.77 -9.83 -6.95
CA ALA A 315 -3.52 -10.30 -6.35
C ALA A 315 -3.23 -9.60 -5.01
N ASN A 316 -3.52 -8.30 -4.91
CA ASN A 316 -3.39 -7.54 -3.67
C ASN A 316 -4.39 -8.06 -2.61
N HIS A 317 -5.65 -8.34 -2.99
CA HIS A 317 -6.61 -9.00 -2.09
C HIS A 317 -6.11 -10.37 -1.60
N HIS A 318 -5.52 -11.16 -2.50
CA HIS A 318 -4.88 -12.43 -2.14
C HIS A 318 -3.76 -12.24 -1.11
N ALA A 319 -2.91 -11.23 -1.32
CA ALA A 319 -1.83 -10.89 -0.39
C ALA A 319 -2.31 -10.54 1.02
N TRP A 320 -3.51 -9.94 1.13
CA TRP A 320 -4.13 -9.59 2.41
C TRP A 320 -4.83 -10.76 3.10
N GLN A 321 -5.69 -11.51 2.40
CA GLN A 321 -6.63 -12.44 3.03
C GLN A 321 -6.50 -13.91 2.61
N VAL A 322 -5.77 -14.22 1.53
CA VAL A 322 -5.69 -15.59 0.99
C VAL A 322 -4.35 -16.23 1.32
N ASN A 323 -3.26 -15.63 0.85
CA ASN A 323 -1.91 -16.18 1.01
C ASN A 323 -1.09 -15.48 2.09
N TYR A 324 -1.59 -14.37 2.66
CA TYR A 324 -0.99 -13.63 3.78
C TYR A 324 0.47 -13.18 3.53
N LEU A 325 0.82 -12.86 2.27
CA LEU A 325 2.14 -12.31 1.95
C LEU A 325 2.39 -10.96 2.63
N PHE A 326 1.36 -10.11 2.78
CA PHE A 326 1.52 -8.85 3.52
C PHE A 326 1.76 -9.09 5.01
N GLU A 327 1.06 -10.04 5.62
CA GLU A 327 1.28 -10.43 7.01
C GLU A 327 2.68 -10.99 7.22
N ALA A 328 3.16 -11.82 6.29
CA ALA A 328 4.51 -12.33 6.32
C ALA A 328 5.55 -11.20 6.24
N ALA A 329 5.36 -10.23 5.34
CA ALA A 329 6.23 -9.07 5.27
C ALA A 329 6.16 -8.19 6.53
N MET A 330 4.96 -8.02 7.12
CA MET A 330 4.75 -7.29 8.38
C MET A 330 5.55 -7.90 9.53
N PHE A 331 5.42 -9.22 9.75
CA PHE A 331 6.21 -9.89 10.79
C PHE A 331 7.69 -9.91 10.47
N GLY A 332 8.06 -10.08 9.20
CA GLY A 332 9.45 -10.02 8.75
C GLY A 332 10.08 -8.67 9.06
N SER A 333 9.36 -7.57 8.84
CA SER A 333 9.79 -6.22 9.20
C SER A 333 10.19 -6.11 10.67
N ILE A 334 9.39 -6.70 11.56
CA ILE A 334 9.67 -6.71 13.01
C ILE A 334 10.86 -7.62 13.34
N LEU A 335 10.91 -8.82 12.75
CA LEU A 335 11.92 -9.84 13.04
C LEU A 335 13.30 -9.50 12.49
N ASP A 336 13.35 -8.67 11.45
CA ASP A 336 14.59 -8.21 10.83
C ASP A 336 15.42 -7.31 11.77
N GLY A 337 14.79 -6.70 12.78
CA GLY A 337 15.51 -5.85 13.73
C GLY A 337 16.18 -4.63 13.09
N GLY A 338 15.69 -4.19 11.91
CA GLY A 338 16.20 -3.05 11.16
C GLY A 338 17.41 -3.32 10.27
N THR A 339 17.78 -4.59 10.02
CA THR A 339 18.96 -4.92 9.19
C THR A 339 18.70 -4.90 7.68
N LEU A 340 17.46 -5.12 7.25
CA LEU A 340 16.93 -4.95 5.90
C LEU A 340 16.33 -3.56 5.76
N ALA A 341 17.15 -2.53 5.99
CA ALA A 341 16.78 -1.17 5.68
C ALA A 341 16.47 -1.05 4.18
N GLY A 342 15.29 -0.54 3.84
CA GLY A 342 14.88 -0.31 2.47
C GLY A 342 15.75 0.73 1.77
N LYS A 343 15.77 0.71 0.44
CA LYS A 343 16.47 1.71 -0.38
C LYS A 343 15.98 3.15 -0.14
N LEU A 344 14.83 3.32 0.51
CA LEU A 344 14.21 4.59 0.85
C LEU A 344 14.31 4.94 2.36
N ASP A 345 14.90 4.07 3.18
CA ASP A 345 15.00 4.31 4.62
C ASP A 345 15.99 5.45 4.89
N ARG A 346 15.58 6.37 5.76
CA ARG A 346 16.38 7.56 6.10
C ARG A 346 17.62 7.10 6.88
N ALA A 347 18.79 7.16 6.24
CA ALA A 347 20.05 6.92 6.94
C ALA A 347 20.23 7.98 8.04
N GLU A 348 20.31 7.54 9.31
CA GLU A 348 20.68 8.43 10.41
C GLU A 348 22.03 9.08 10.10
N LYS A 349 22.10 10.41 10.24
CA LYS A 349 23.38 11.14 10.21
C LYS A 349 24.17 10.78 11.46
N GLY A 350 24.86 9.64 11.43
CA GLY A 350 25.67 9.14 12.55
C GLY A 350 26.10 7.68 12.41
N GLY A 351 25.38 6.86 11.65
CA GLY A 351 25.79 5.50 11.34
C GLY A 351 26.86 5.49 10.25
N THR A 352 28.08 5.08 10.59
CA THR A 352 29.20 4.91 9.65
C THR A 352 28.78 4.12 8.42
N ARG A 353 28.64 4.80 7.27
CA ARG A 353 28.62 4.16 5.94
C ARG A 353 30.02 3.60 5.65
N GLN A 354 30.32 2.41 6.13
CA GLN A 354 31.39 1.61 5.52
C GLN A 354 30.81 0.86 4.32
N GLY A 355 31.13 1.39 3.14
CA GLY A 355 31.36 0.57 1.96
C GLY A 355 30.15 0.21 1.10
N MET A 356 29.76 1.13 0.21
CA MET A 356 29.54 0.74 -1.19
C MET A 356 29.90 1.96 -2.07
N ARG A 357 31.12 1.93 -2.62
CA ARG A 357 31.44 2.68 -3.83
C ARG A 357 30.75 1.96 -4.99
N LEU A 358 30.26 2.76 -5.94
CA LEU A 358 29.77 2.36 -7.25
C LEU A 358 30.62 1.26 -7.90
#